data_AF-A0A5F5Q2Q7-F1
#
_entry.id   AF-A0A5F5Q2Q7-F1
#
_cell.length_a   1.000
_cell.length_b   1.000
_cell.length_c   1.000
_cell.angle_alpha   90.00
_cell.angle_beta   90.00
_cell.angle_gamma   90.00
#
_symmetry.space_group_name_H-M   'P 1'
#
loop_
_entity.id
_entity.type
_entity.pdbx_description
1 polymer ?
#
loop_
_entity_poly.entity_id
_entity_poly.type
_entity_poly.pdbx_seq_one_letter_code
_entity_poly.pdbx_strand_id
1 'polypeptide(L)'
;MAANMYRVGDYVYFENSSSNPYLIRRIEELNKTATGNVEAKVVCFYRRRDISNTLIMLADKHAKEIEEESETTVEADLTDKQKHQLKHRELFLSRQYESLPATHIRGKCSVALLNETESVLSYLDKEDTFFYSLVYDPSVKTLLADKGEIRVGPRYQADIPEMLLEGESDEREQSKLEVKVWDPDSPLTDRQIDQFLVVARAVGTFARALDCSSSVRQPSLHMSAAAASRDITLFHAMDTLYRHSYDLSSAISVLVPLGGPVLCRDEMEEWSASEASLFEEALEKYGKDFNDIRQDFLPWKSLTSIIEYYYMWKTTDRYVQQQQTKSQPNIHQQWQTWCCEWSCGDHIPATESSLRASL
;
A
#
# COMPACT_ATOMS: atom_id res chain seq x y z
N MET A 1 15.01 11.18 -47.29
CA MET A 1 14.78 12.28 -46.33
C MET A 1 13.92 11.77 -45.20
N ALA A 2 14.52 11.23 -44.13
CA ALA A 2 13.81 10.86 -42.91
C ALA A 2 14.05 11.99 -41.90
N ALA A 3 13.31 13.09 -42.03
CA ALA A 3 13.57 14.30 -41.27
C ALA A 3 12.82 14.25 -39.92
N ASN A 4 13.58 14.06 -38.83
CA ASN A 4 13.29 14.44 -37.44
C ASN A 4 11.84 14.26 -36.95
N MET A 5 11.42 13.01 -36.73
CA MET A 5 10.18 12.72 -36.02
C MET A 5 10.47 12.56 -34.51
N TYR A 6 9.99 13.51 -33.70
CA TYR A 6 10.04 13.44 -32.23
C TYR A 6 9.04 12.41 -31.71
N ARG A 7 9.41 11.69 -30.64
CA ARG A 7 8.56 10.68 -30.00
C ARG A 7 8.33 11.00 -28.53
N VAL A 8 7.25 10.44 -27.98
CA VAL A 8 7.04 10.40 -26.53
C VAL A 8 8.24 9.68 -25.88
N GLY A 9 8.74 10.24 -24.78
CA GLY A 9 9.96 9.82 -24.08
C GLY A 9 11.24 10.54 -24.53
N ASP A 10 11.22 11.27 -25.65
CA ASP A 10 12.41 11.97 -26.13
C ASP A 10 12.73 13.23 -25.29
N TYR A 11 14.01 13.45 -25.05
CA TYR A 11 14.52 14.70 -24.48
C TYR A 11 14.86 15.69 -25.59
N VAL A 12 14.42 16.93 -25.42
CA VAL A 12 14.46 17.94 -26.48
C VAL A 12 14.84 19.32 -25.99
N TYR A 13 15.44 20.09 -26.89
CA TYR A 13 15.76 21.50 -26.71
C TYR A 13 14.59 22.38 -27.13
N PHE A 14 14.06 23.15 -26.18
CA PHE A 14 13.06 24.18 -26.39
C PHE A 14 13.71 25.57 -26.49
N GLU A 15 13.22 26.35 -27.45
CA GLU A 15 13.56 27.76 -27.57
C GLU A 15 12.99 28.57 -26.40
N ASN A 16 13.80 29.47 -25.84
CA ASN A 16 13.41 30.35 -24.74
C ASN A 16 13.45 31.83 -25.17
N SER A 17 14.66 32.36 -25.33
CA SER A 17 14.93 33.70 -25.87
C SER A 17 16.26 33.66 -26.63
N SER A 18 16.43 34.52 -27.64
CA SER A 18 17.61 34.51 -28.53
C SER A 18 18.95 34.70 -27.81
N SER A 19 18.93 35.23 -26.59
CA SER A 19 20.09 35.46 -25.73
C SER A 19 20.38 34.34 -24.72
N ASN A 20 19.47 33.38 -24.54
CA ASN A 20 19.58 32.33 -23.52
C ASN A 20 19.78 30.94 -24.14
N PRO A 21 20.57 30.07 -23.47
CA PRO A 21 20.61 28.65 -23.77
C PRO A 21 19.21 28.01 -23.83
N TYR A 22 19.06 27.00 -24.67
CA TYR A 22 17.83 26.24 -24.82
C TYR A 22 17.39 25.57 -23.51
N LEU A 23 16.08 25.53 -23.30
CA LEU A 23 15.48 24.79 -22.18
C LEU A 23 15.45 23.30 -22.53
N ILE A 24 15.64 22.44 -21.54
CA ILE A 24 15.66 21.00 -21.75
C ILE A 24 14.38 20.43 -21.16
N ARG A 25 13.70 19.60 -21.93
CA ARG A 25 12.41 19.02 -21.55
C ARG A 25 12.26 17.60 -22.04
N ARG A 26 11.47 16.78 -21.34
CA ARG A 26 11.08 15.43 -21.80
C ARG A 26 9.65 15.47 -22.33
N ILE A 27 9.43 14.90 -23.51
CA ILE A 27 8.09 14.78 -24.12
C ILE A 27 7.34 13.66 -23.43
N GLU A 28 6.21 13.98 -22.80
CA GLU A 28 5.30 13.01 -22.20
C GLU A 28 4.13 12.68 -23.13
N GLU A 29 3.66 13.68 -23.85
CA GLU A 29 2.49 13.55 -24.72
C GLU A 29 2.63 14.48 -25.91
N LEU A 30 2.19 14.03 -27.08
CA LEU A 30 2.12 14.85 -28.29
C LEU A 30 0.67 14.86 -28.77
N ASN A 31 0.04 16.03 -28.67
CA ASN A 31 -1.36 16.25 -28.99
C ASN A 31 -1.49 17.02 -30.29
N LYS A 32 -2.19 16.44 -31.27
CA LYS A 32 -2.49 17.10 -32.54
C LYS A 32 -3.90 17.69 -32.49
N THR A 33 -4.01 19.01 -32.62
CA THR A 33 -5.31 19.70 -32.64
C THR A 33 -6.05 19.43 -33.95
N ALA A 34 -7.38 19.63 -33.95
CA ALA A 34 -8.22 19.51 -35.15
C ALA A 34 -7.80 20.46 -36.29
N THR A 35 -7.12 21.56 -35.95
CA THR A 35 -6.54 22.53 -36.89
C THR A 35 -5.20 22.07 -37.50
N GLY A 36 -4.67 20.93 -37.07
CA GLY A 36 -3.41 20.35 -37.56
C GLY A 36 -2.15 20.79 -36.82
N ASN A 37 -2.27 21.68 -35.82
CA ASN A 37 -1.16 22.09 -34.97
C ASN A 37 -0.78 20.96 -34.00
N VAL A 38 0.49 20.89 -33.62
CA VAL A 38 0.99 19.88 -32.66
C VAL A 38 1.47 20.59 -31.40
N GLU A 39 0.90 20.22 -30.26
CA GLU A 39 1.32 20.64 -28.93
C GLU A 39 2.02 19.49 -28.22
N ALA A 40 3.08 19.80 -27.49
CA ALA A 40 3.83 18.84 -26.70
C ALA A 40 3.59 19.14 -25.22
N LYS A 41 3.05 18.16 -24.50
CA LYS A 41 3.04 18.15 -23.03
C LYS A 41 4.39 17.63 -22.57
N VAL A 42 5.08 18.45 -21.82
CA VAL A 42 6.49 18.25 -21.52
C VAL A 42 6.80 18.42 -20.05
N VAL A 43 7.71 17.60 -19.55
CA VAL A 43 8.29 17.66 -18.21
C VAL A 43 9.53 18.56 -18.25
N CYS A 44 9.62 19.48 -17.30
CA CYS A 44 10.66 20.51 -17.28
C CYS A 44 11.94 20.03 -16.58
N PHE A 45 13.10 20.34 -17.18
CA PHE A 45 14.39 20.25 -16.51
C PHE A 45 14.92 21.66 -16.23
N TYR A 46 15.43 21.85 -15.01
CA TYR A 46 16.02 23.11 -14.56
C TYR A 46 17.54 23.00 -14.56
N ARG A 47 18.23 24.06 -14.98
CA ARG A 47 19.68 24.16 -14.83
C ARG A 47 20.02 24.72 -13.46
N ARG A 48 21.27 24.57 -13.04
CA ARG A 48 21.78 25.19 -11.79
C ARG A 48 21.44 26.69 -11.67
N ARG A 49 21.47 27.44 -12.77
CA ARG A 49 21.16 28.89 -12.78
C ARG A 49 19.67 29.21 -12.55
N ASP A 50 18.79 28.25 -12.77
CA ASP A 50 17.33 28.44 -12.70
C ASP A 50 16.79 28.14 -11.29
N ILE A 51 17.67 27.75 -10.36
CA ILE A 51 17.37 27.35 -8.98
C ILE A 51 18.14 28.26 -8.00
N SER A 52 17.65 28.45 -6.79
CA SER A 52 18.26 29.34 -5.79
C SER A 52 19.63 28.84 -5.30
N ASN A 53 20.51 29.78 -4.91
CA ASN A 53 21.85 29.47 -4.39
C ASN A 53 21.83 28.53 -3.16
N THR A 54 20.81 28.62 -2.30
CA THR A 54 20.66 27.74 -1.14
C THR A 54 20.49 26.28 -1.55
N LEU A 55 19.72 26.03 -2.61
CA LEU A 55 19.50 24.68 -3.13
C LEU A 55 20.73 24.16 -3.90
N ILE A 56 21.46 25.04 -4.58
CA ILE A 56 22.75 24.67 -5.21
C ILE A 56 23.73 24.17 -4.14
N MET A 57 23.80 24.82 -2.97
CA MET A 57 24.64 24.34 -1.86
C MET A 57 24.22 22.95 -1.37
N LEU A 58 22.92 22.65 -1.32
CA LEU A 58 22.43 21.32 -0.95
C LEU A 58 22.75 20.27 -2.01
N ALA A 59 22.63 20.61 -3.30
CA ALA A 59 23.02 19.73 -4.39
C ALA A 59 24.53 19.44 -4.37
N ASP A 60 25.36 20.45 -4.13
CA ASP A 60 26.82 20.27 -4.00
C ASP A 60 27.17 19.42 -2.76
N LYS A 61 26.43 19.55 -1.66
CA LYS A 61 26.58 18.69 -0.47
C LYS A 61 26.24 17.23 -0.79
N HIS A 62 25.11 16.99 -1.47
CA HIS A 62 24.67 15.66 -1.87
C HIS A 62 25.66 15.00 -2.86
N ALA A 63 26.20 15.76 -3.82
CA ALA A 63 27.22 15.26 -4.73
C ALA A 63 28.49 14.83 -3.97
N LYS A 64 28.89 15.60 -2.96
CA LYS A 64 30.04 15.28 -2.11
C LYS A 64 29.80 14.04 -1.24
N GLU A 65 28.59 13.86 -0.72
CA GLU A 65 28.18 12.65 0.02
C GLU A 65 28.23 11.40 -0.89
N ILE A 66 27.77 11.50 -2.14
CA ILE A 66 27.87 10.41 -3.13
C ILE A 66 29.34 10.10 -3.47
N GLU A 67 30.18 11.12 -3.66
CA GLU A 67 31.62 10.95 -3.89
C GLU A 67 32.31 10.26 -2.70
N GLU A 68 31.89 10.56 -1.47
CA GLU A 68 32.43 9.95 -0.24
C GLU A 68 31.94 8.50 -0.02
N GLU A 69 30.71 8.17 -0.40
CA GLU A 69 30.15 6.82 -0.25
C GLU A 69 30.63 5.84 -1.35
N SER A 70 31.03 6.36 -2.52
CA SER A 70 31.47 5.56 -3.67
C SER A 70 32.94 5.14 -3.58
N GLU A 71 33.38 4.54 -2.46
CA GLU A 71 34.73 4.00 -2.17
C GLU A 71 35.28 2.94 -3.17
N THR A 72 34.86 2.96 -4.43
CA THR A 72 35.58 2.40 -5.56
C THR A 72 36.86 3.19 -5.82
N THR A 73 37.97 2.56 -5.45
CA THR A 73 39.36 2.84 -5.84
C THR A 73 39.51 3.15 -7.34
N VAL A 74 39.39 4.41 -7.74
CA VAL A 74 40.26 5.15 -8.68
C VAL A 74 39.88 6.61 -8.50
N GLU A 75 40.70 7.39 -7.79
CA GLU A 75 40.69 8.85 -7.94
C GLU A 75 40.94 9.17 -9.42
N ALA A 76 39.88 9.26 -10.21
CA ALA A 76 39.94 9.98 -11.47
C ALA A 76 40.03 11.46 -11.06
N ASP A 77 41.25 11.95 -10.93
CA ASP A 77 41.58 13.34 -10.65
C ASP A 77 41.02 14.21 -11.80
N LEU A 78 39.71 14.50 -11.73
CA LEU A 78 39.00 15.32 -12.70
C LEU A 78 39.64 16.71 -12.63
N THR A 79 40.16 17.17 -13.76
CA THR A 79 40.68 18.54 -13.85
C THR A 79 39.59 19.55 -13.49
N ASP A 80 39.96 20.70 -12.92
CA ASP A 80 39.00 21.76 -12.55
C ASP A 80 38.10 22.16 -13.73
N LYS A 81 38.64 22.09 -14.96
CA LYS A 81 37.90 22.32 -16.19
C LYS A 81 36.80 21.26 -16.41
N GLN A 82 37.10 19.98 -16.21
CA GLN A 82 36.12 18.89 -16.34
C GLN A 82 35.04 18.97 -15.25
N LYS A 83 35.43 19.24 -14.00
CA LYS A 83 34.48 19.49 -12.89
C LYS A 83 33.53 20.63 -13.22
N HIS A 84 34.05 21.73 -13.76
CA HIS A 84 33.22 22.86 -14.18
C HIS A 84 32.25 22.49 -15.32
N GLN A 85 32.71 21.73 -16.33
CA GLN A 85 31.86 21.27 -17.43
C GLN A 85 30.74 20.33 -16.96
N LEU A 86 31.01 19.44 -16.00
CA LEU A 86 30.01 18.55 -15.42
C LEU A 86 28.90 19.31 -14.71
N LYS A 87 29.23 20.37 -13.96
CA LYS A 87 28.22 21.25 -13.35
C LYS A 87 27.30 21.91 -14.37
N HIS A 88 27.75 22.13 -15.62
CA HIS A 88 26.90 22.65 -16.71
C HIS A 88 26.04 21.57 -17.37
N ARG A 89 26.43 20.30 -17.27
CA ARG A 89 25.67 19.15 -17.79
C ARG A 89 24.66 18.59 -16.79
N GLU A 90 24.72 19.01 -15.53
CA GLU A 90 23.75 18.65 -14.50
C GLU A 90 22.43 19.41 -14.66
N LEU A 91 21.34 18.66 -14.61
CA LEU A 91 19.97 19.14 -14.63
C LEU A 91 19.21 18.64 -13.41
N PHE A 92 18.12 19.32 -13.09
CA PHE A 92 17.19 18.95 -12.03
C PHE A 92 15.84 18.63 -12.64
N LEU A 93 15.35 17.42 -12.40
CA LEU A 93 14.04 16.97 -12.89
C LEU A 93 12.94 17.68 -12.10
N SER A 94 12.03 18.39 -12.78
CA SER A 94 10.82 18.90 -12.14
C SER A 94 9.62 18.08 -12.55
N ARG A 95 8.77 17.68 -11.59
CA ARG A 95 7.50 16.99 -11.87
C ARG A 95 6.39 17.94 -12.37
N GLN A 96 6.75 19.16 -12.73
CA GLN A 96 5.86 20.13 -13.35
C GLN A 96 5.72 19.84 -14.86
N TYR A 97 4.47 19.85 -15.31
CA TYR A 97 4.12 19.71 -16.72
C TYR A 97 3.77 21.06 -17.31
N GLU A 98 4.19 21.28 -18.55
CA GLU A 98 3.80 22.43 -19.35
C GLU A 98 3.39 21.96 -20.74
N SER A 99 2.41 22.63 -21.36
CA SER A 99 2.03 22.39 -22.76
C SER A 99 2.57 23.52 -23.62
N LEU A 100 3.42 23.18 -24.60
CA LEU A 100 4.01 24.16 -25.52
C LEU A 100 3.86 23.67 -26.96
N PRO A 101 3.71 24.59 -27.94
CA PRO A 101 3.74 24.23 -29.35
C PRO A 101 5.03 23.50 -29.74
N ALA A 102 4.89 22.41 -30.52
CA ALA A 102 6.03 21.61 -30.99
C ALA A 102 6.98 22.41 -31.90
N THR A 103 6.55 23.58 -32.40
CA THR A 103 7.38 24.52 -33.18
C THR A 103 8.56 25.09 -32.39
N HIS A 104 8.50 25.08 -31.06
CA HIS A 104 9.59 25.55 -30.21
C HIS A 104 10.73 24.53 -30.07
N ILE A 105 10.56 23.30 -30.56
CA ILE A 105 11.58 22.26 -30.48
C ILE A 105 12.65 22.51 -31.54
N ARG A 106 13.90 22.74 -31.11
CA ARG A 106 15.04 23.04 -31.98
C ARG A 106 15.98 21.86 -32.21
N GLY A 107 15.96 20.86 -31.34
CA GLY A 107 16.80 19.67 -31.45
C GLY A 107 16.49 18.63 -30.39
N LYS A 108 17.11 17.45 -30.53
CA LYS A 108 17.03 16.34 -29.58
C LYS A 108 18.31 16.31 -28.74
N CYS A 109 18.18 16.00 -27.46
CA CYS A 109 19.31 15.77 -26.56
C CYS A 109 19.16 14.43 -25.84
N SER A 110 20.17 14.02 -25.08
CA SER A 110 20.12 12.85 -24.21
C SER A 110 20.21 13.31 -22.77
N VAL A 111 19.29 12.85 -21.92
CA VAL A 111 19.35 13.07 -20.48
C VAL A 111 19.26 11.71 -19.82
N ALA A 112 20.24 11.35 -19.00
CA ALA A 112 20.26 10.10 -18.26
C ALA A 112 20.16 10.36 -16.75
N LEU A 113 19.62 9.40 -16.02
CA LEU A 113 19.74 9.39 -14.56
C LEU A 113 21.20 9.03 -14.23
N LEU A 114 21.82 9.78 -13.32
CA LEU A 114 23.18 9.46 -12.86
C LEU A 114 23.18 8.08 -12.20
N ASN A 115 23.90 7.14 -12.81
CA ASN A 115 24.04 5.78 -12.33
C ASN A 115 25.40 5.61 -11.64
N GLU A 116 25.41 4.99 -10.45
CA GLU A 116 26.63 4.78 -9.63
C GLU A 116 27.70 3.94 -10.33
N THR A 117 27.32 3.20 -11.37
CA THR A 117 28.21 2.32 -12.14
C THR A 117 28.74 2.95 -13.44
N GLU A 118 28.20 4.09 -13.86
CA GLU A 118 28.65 4.77 -15.08
C GLU A 118 29.76 5.80 -14.76
N SER A 119 30.85 5.78 -15.53
CA SER A 119 31.89 6.80 -15.40
C SER A 119 31.33 8.17 -15.76
N VAL A 120 31.47 9.13 -14.85
CA VAL A 120 31.04 10.53 -15.02
C VAL A 120 31.68 11.18 -16.26
N LEU A 121 32.84 10.70 -16.70
CA LEU A 121 33.52 11.15 -17.93
C LEU A 121 32.74 10.83 -19.21
N SER A 122 31.95 9.76 -19.21
CA SER A 122 31.16 9.35 -20.39
C SER A 122 30.12 10.40 -20.81
N TYR A 123 29.67 11.25 -19.87
CA TYR A 123 28.76 12.37 -20.15
C TYR A 123 29.47 13.55 -20.83
N LEU A 124 30.79 13.67 -20.69
CA LEU A 124 31.60 14.71 -21.34
C LEU A 124 32.02 14.30 -22.75
N ASP A 125 32.17 13.00 -23.01
CA ASP A 125 32.62 12.47 -24.32
C ASP A 125 31.59 12.68 -25.43
N LYS A 126 30.31 12.85 -25.07
CA LYS A 126 29.22 13.09 -26.01
C LYS A 126 28.73 14.54 -25.93
N GLU A 127 28.60 15.15 -27.10
CA GLU A 127 27.85 16.41 -27.26
C GLU A 127 26.36 16.16 -26.96
N ASP A 128 25.65 17.17 -26.45
CA ASP A 128 24.21 17.11 -26.12
C ASP A 128 23.76 16.03 -25.11
N THR A 129 24.66 15.57 -24.24
CA THR A 129 24.35 14.62 -23.17
C THR A 129 24.36 15.31 -21.79
N PHE A 130 23.27 15.16 -21.05
CA PHE A 130 23.08 15.71 -19.70
C PHE A 130 22.76 14.58 -18.72
N PHE A 131 22.86 14.88 -17.43
CA PHE A 131 22.43 13.97 -16.40
C PHE A 131 21.63 14.70 -15.31
N TYR A 132 20.85 13.94 -14.56
CA TYR A 132 20.18 14.44 -13.36
C TYR A 132 20.30 13.39 -12.25
N SER A 133 20.32 13.85 -11.00
CA SER A 133 20.35 13.02 -9.79
C SER A 133 19.27 13.43 -8.79
N LEU A 134 18.80 14.67 -8.88
CA LEU A 134 17.87 15.29 -7.95
C LEU A 134 16.59 15.74 -8.67
N VAL A 135 15.47 15.60 -7.96
CA VAL A 135 14.17 16.16 -8.30
C VAL A 135 14.04 17.52 -7.63
N TYR A 136 13.72 18.53 -8.41
CA TYR A 136 13.40 19.86 -7.94
C TYR A 136 11.88 20.06 -7.94
N ASP A 137 11.33 20.41 -6.77
CA ASP A 137 9.95 20.88 -6.67
C ASP A 137 9.93 22.42 -6.78
N PRO A 138 9.45 23.00 -7.89
CA PRO A 138 9.40 24.45 -8.06
C PRO A 138 8.36 25.14 -7.17
N SER A 139 7.35 24.42 -6.68
CA SER A 139 6.29 24.98 -5.83
C SER A 139 6.75 25.15 -4.38
N VAL A 140 7.42 24.13 -3.83
CA VAL A 140 7.96 24.13 -2.45
C VAL A 140 9.40 24.62 -2.40
N LYS A 141 10.08 24.70 -3.55
CA LYS A 141 11.51 25.03 -3.70
C LYS A 141 12.39 24.09 -2.88
N THR A 142 12.20 22.80 -3.07
CA THR A 142 12.97 21.73 -2.40
C THR A 142 13.69 20.85 -3.42
N LEU A 143 14.76 20.22 -2.97
CA LEU A 143 15.48 19.19 -3.72
C LEU A 143 15.32 17.86 -2.99
N LEU A 144 14.95 16.82 -3.73
CA LEU A 144 14.82 15.45 -3.25
C LEU A 144 15.66 14.55 -4.17
N ALA A 145 16.27 13.49 -3.64
CA ALA A 145 16.80 12.45 -4.51
C ALA A 145 15.64 11.77 -5.26
N ASP A 146 15.76 11.55 -6.58
CA ASP A 146 14.73 10.85 -7.37
C ASP A 146 14.66 9.35 -7.05
N LYS A 147 15.59 8.85 -6.23
CA LYS A 147 15.69 7.45 -5.84
C LYS A 147 15.16 7.23 -4.42
N GLY A 148 14.29 6.23 -4.28
CA GLY A 148 14.30 5.40 -3.08
C GLY A 148 15.64 4.68 -3.05
N GLU A 149 16.58 5.21 -2.28
CA GLU A 149 17.97 4.75 -2.28
C GLU A 149 18.16 3.65 -1.24
N ILE A 150 18.70 2.51 -1.67
CA ILE A 150 19.14 1.47 -0.75
C ILE A 150 20.42 1.96 -0.08
N ARG A 151 20.39 2.09 1.24
CA ARG A 151 21.53 2.62 1.99
C ARG A 151 22.45 1.50 2.43
N VAL A 152 23.75 1.72 2.22
CA VAL A 152 24.82 0.80 2.67
C VAL A 152 25.65 1.48 3.74
N GLY A 153 25.94 0.76 4.82
CA GLY A 153 26.73 1.20 5.95
C GLY A 153 26.27 0.59 7.28
N PRO A 154 27.14 0.49 8.30
CA PRO A 154 26.88 -0.19 9.57
C PRO A 154 25.69 0.35 10.38
N ARG A 155 25.12 1.50 9.99
CA ARG A 155 23.90 2.07 10.56
C ARG A 155 22.61 1.50 9.95
N TYR A 156 22.72 0.76 8.84
CA TYR A 156 21.63 0.25 8.03
C TYR A 156 21.66 -1.28 7.93
N GLN A 157 22.83 -1.89 7.81
CA GLN A 157 22.95 -3.35 7.86
C GLN A 157 22.71 -3.88 9.28
N ALA A 158 22.06 -5.04 9.37
CA ALA A 158 22.02 -5.82 10.61
C ALA A 158 23.35 -6.56 10.80
N ASP A 159 23.78 -6.68 12.05
CA ASP A 159 24.87 -7.58 12.41
C ASP A 159 24.41 -9.03 12.17
N ILE A 160 25.14 -9.74 11.33
CA ILE A 160 24.81 -11.11 10.95
C ILE A 160 25.18 -12.03 12.13
N PRO A 161 24.21 -12.73 12.74
CA PRO A 161 24.50 -13.69 13.80
C PRO A 161 25.41 -14.79 13.28
N GLU A 162 26.41 -15.16 14.07
CA GLU A 162 27.31 -16.27 13.72
C GLU A 162 26.53 -17.60 13.69
N MET A 163 26.95 -18.48 12.78
CA MET A 163 26.36 -19.82 12.69
C MET A 163 26.79 -20.63 13.91
N LEU A 164 25.81 -21.24 14.60
CA LEU A 164 26.07 -22.14 15.72
C LEU A 164 26.88 -23.36 15.27
N LEU A 165 27.85 -23.77 16.11
CA LEU A 165 28.65 -24.96 15.85
C LEU A 165 27.85 -26.25 16.13
N GLU A 166 28.33 -27.36 15.59
CA GLU A 166 27.71 -28.66 15.83
C GLU A 166 27.72 -29.00 17.33
N GLY A 167 26.52 -29.13 17.91
CA GLY A 167 26.33 -29.44 19.33
C GLY A 167 26.05 -28.23 20.22
N GLU A 168 26.16 -27.00 19.70
CA GLU A 168 25.72 -25.80 20.41
C GLU A 168 24.19 -25.64 20.30
N SER A 169 23.57 -25.27 21.42
CA SER A 169 22.14 -24.93 21.45
C SER A 169 21.96 -23.42 21.30
N ASP A 170 20.88 -23.00 20.68
CA ASP A 170 20.51 -21.59 20.54
C ASP A 170 19.92 -20.96 21.83
N GLU A 171 19.86 -21.71 22.93
CA GLU A 171 19.36 -21.31 24.26
C GLU A 171 17.92 -20.74 24.27
N ARG A 172 17.17 -20.88 23.17
CA ARG A 172 15.83 -20.32 23.04
C ARG A 172 14.79 -21.20 23.71
N GLU A 173 14.09 -20.64 24.70
CA GLU A 173 12.96 -21.29 25.36
C GLU A 173 11.67 -21.14 24.53
N GLN A 174 11.27 -22.18 23.80
CA GLN A 174 10.07 -22.15 22.94
C GLN A 174 8.78 -21.83 23.70
N SER A 175 8.63 -22.30 24.94
CA SER A 175 7.44 -22.06 25.77
C SER A 175 7.20 -20.58 26.11
N LYS A 176 8.23 -19.73 26.00
CA LYS A 176 8.10 -18.27 26.18
C LYS A 176 7.77 -17.54 24.87
N LEU A 177 8.00 -18.17 23.73
CA LEU A 177 7.83 -17.59 22.40
C LEU A 177 6.48 -17.96 21.78
N GLU A 178 6.01 -19.18 22.02
CA GLU A 178 4.79 -19.70 21.41
C GLU A 178 4.02 -20.63 22.34
N VAL A 179 2.71 -20.71 22.07
CA VAL A 179 1.81 -21.67 22.69
C VAL A 179 1.06 -22.36 21.56
N LYS A 180 1.14 -23.70 21.49
CA LYS A 180 0.41 -24.49 20.50
C LYS A 180 -1.09 -24.44 20.83
N VAL A 181 -1.91 -24.07 19.85
CA VAL A 181 -3.39 -23.92 19.97
C VAL A 181 -4.14 -25.01 19.19
N TRP A 182 -3.48 -25.66 18.24
CA TRP A 182 -4.03 -26.76 17.46
C TRP A 182 -2.91 -27.68 16.98
N ASP A 183 -3.16 -28.98 16.99
CA ASP A 183 -2.34 -30.04 16.42
C ASP A 183 -2.93 -30.54 15.09
N PRO A 184 -2.22 -30.38 13.96
CA PRO A 184 -2.63 -30.94 12.68
C PRO A 184 -2.69 -32.48 12.69
N ASP A 185 -1.82 -33.14 13.47
CA ASP A 185 -1.75 -34.60 13.58
C ASP A 185 -2.76 -35.16 14.60
N SER A 186 -3.99 -34.62 14.58
CA SER A 186 -5.03 -35.00 15.52
C SER A 186 -5.51 -36.44 15.28
N PRO A 187 -5.91 -37.18 16.32
CA PRO A 187 -6.46 -38.53 16.19
C PRO A 187 -7.89 -38.55 15.63
N LEU A 188 -8.51 -37.37 15.44
CA LEU A 188 -9.88 -37.25 14.95
C LEU A 188 -9.90 -37.16 13.43
N THR A 189 -10.93 -37.75 12.83
CA THR A 189 -11.23 -37.53 11.41
C THR A 189 -11.89 -36.18 11.19
N ASP A 190 -11.71 -35.59 10.01
CA ASP A 190 -12.39 -34.33 9.62
C ASP A 190 -13.91 -34.39 9.88
N ARG A 191 -14.52 -35.56 9.60
CA ARG A 191 -15.95 -35.79 9.86
C ARG A 191 -16.31 -35.66 11.34
N GLN A 192 -15.47 -36.14 12.26
CA GLN A 192 -15.71 -36.02 13.70
C GLN A 192 -15.54 -34.57 14.17
N ILE A 193 -14.57 -33.86 13.62
CA ILE A 193 -14.35 -32.43 13.90
C ILE A 193 -15.56 -31.63 13.42
N ASP A 194 -16.02 -31.84 12.18
CA ASP A 194 -17.22 -31.19 11.63
C ASP A 194 -18.47 -31.48 12.47
N GLN A 195 -18.65 -32.72 12.91
CA GLN A 195 -19.75 -33.09 13.81
C GLN A 195 -19.67 -32.35 15.15
N PHE A 196 -18.47 -32.24 15.72
CA PHE A 196 -18.27 -31.50 16.96
C PHE A 196 -18.56 -29.99 16.77
N LEU A 197 -18.15 -29.39 15.66
CA LEU A 197 -18.47 -28.00 15.32
C LEU A 197 -19.99 -27.78 15.15
N VAL A 198 -20.72 -28.75 14.60
CA VAL A 198 -22.20 -28.70 14.55
C VAL A 198 -22.79 -28.74 15.96
N VAL A 199 -22.27 -29.61 16.84
CA VAL A 199 -22.71 -29.69 18.25
C VAL A 199 -22.45 -28.38 18.99
N ALA A 200 -21.26 -27.79 18.84
CA ALA A 200 -20.92 -26.51 19.46
C ALA A 200 -21.87 -25.38 19.02
N ARG A 201 -22.21 -25.31 17.73
CA ARG A 201 -23.19 -24.35 17.21
C ARG A 201 -24.60 -24.58 17.76
N ALA A 202 -25.03 -25.83 17.90
CA ALA A 202 -26.32 -26.17 18.50
C ALA A 202 -26.38 -25.76 19.97
N VAL A 203 -25.31 -26.01 20.73
CA VAL A 203 -25.16 -25.58 22.12
C VAL A 203 -25.20 -24.05 22.21
N GLY A 204 -24.46 -23.34 21.37
CA GLY A 204 -24.46 -21.88 21.34
C GLY A 204 -25.83 -21.27 20.97
N THR A 205 -26.61 -21.94 20.12
CA THR A 205 -27.99 -21.53 19.78
C THR A 205 -28.91 -21.73 20.98
N PHE A 206 -28.78 -22.86 21.67
CA PHE A 206 -29.55 -23.15 22.88
C PHE A 206 -29.19 -22.20 24.03
N ALA A 207 -27.91 -21.87 24.21
CA ALA A 207 -27.45 -20.93 25.21
C ALA A 207 -28.11 -19.54 25.06
N ARG A 208 -28.18 -19.02 23.84
CA ARG A 208 -28.86 -17.76 23.52
C ARG A 208 -30.37 -17.80 23.77
N ALA A 209 -31.00 -18.97 23.62
CA ALA A 209 -32.42 -19.13 23.92
C ALA A 209 -32.70 -19.10 25.43
N LEU A 210 -31.72 -19.44 26.26
CA LEU A 210 -31.79 -19.37 27.72
C LEU A 210 -31.33 -18.02 28.28
N ASP A 211 -30.57 -17.23 27.51
CA ASP A 211 -30.07 -15.92 27.93
C ASP A 211 -31.18 -14.87 27.91
N CYS A 212 -31.88 -14.71 29.04
CA CYS A 212 -32.87 -13.64 29.23
C CYS A 212 -32.26 -12.26 29.49
N SER A 213 -30.92 -12.14 29.57
CA SER A 213 -30.24 -10.88 29.90
C SER A 213 -30.00 -9.99 28.68
N SER A 214 -30.01 -10.55 27.48
CA SER A 214 -29.94 -9.77 26.23
C SER A 214 -31.22 -8.95 26.05
N SER A 215 -31.11 -7.64 26.26
CA SER A 215 -32.16 -6.62 26.04
C SER A 215 -32.62 -6.50 24.58
N VAL A 216 -32.00 -7.26 23.67
CA VAL A 216 -32.40 -7.39 22.27
C VAL A 216 -33.58 -8.36 22.21
N ARG A 217 -34.71 -7.87 21.67
CA ARG A 217 -35.89 -8.66 21.26
C ARG A 217 -35.49 -10.09 20.97
N GLN A 218 -36.08 -11.07 21.67
CA GLN A 218 -35.78 -12.50 21.51
C GLN A 218 -35.41 -12.81 20.05
N PRO A 219 -34.12 -13.04 19.76
CA PRO A 219 -33.69 -13.20 18.38
C PRO A 219 -34.46 -14.38 17.80
N SER A 220 -34.94 -14.21 16.56
CA SER A 220 -35.61 -15.31 15.87
C SER A 220 -34.68 -16.52 15.82
N LEU A 221 -35.23 -17.73 15.76
CA LEU A 221 -34.43 -18.96 15.75
C LEU A 221 -33.29 -18.91 14.71
N HIS A 222 -33.56 -18.37 13.52
CA HIS A 222 -32.57 -18.21 12.47
C HIS A 222 -31.46 -17.20 12.83
N MET A 223 -31.80 -16.10 13.51
CA MET A 223 -30.81 -15.12 13.96
C MET A 223 -29.90 -15.71 15.05
N SER A 224 -30.46 -16.43 16.01
CA SER A 224 -29.67 -17.11 17.06
C SER A 224 -28.77 -18.19 16.49
N ALA A 225 -29.25 -18.96 15.51
CA ALA A 225 -28.45 -19.97 14.81
C ALA A 225 -27.31 -19.34 13.98
N ALA A 226 -27.58 -18.22 13.31
CA ALA A 226 -26.56 -17.48 12.57
C ALA A 226 -25.49 -16.90 13.52
N ALA A 227 -25.90 -16.30 14.64
CA ALA A 227 -24.99 -15.78 15.66
C ALA A 227 -24.11 -16.89 16.27
N ALA A 228 -24.70 -18.03 16.64
CA ALA A 228 -23.95 -19.19 17.12
C ALA A 228 -23.04 -19.82 16.05
N SER A 229 -23.27 -19.55 14.77
CA SER A 229 -22.44 -20.04 13.66
C SER A 229 -21.25 -19.12 13.32
N ARG A 230 -21.09 -17.99 14.03
CA ARG A 230 -19.96 -17.07 13.83
C ARG A 230 -18.64 -17.68 14.30
N ASP A 231 -17.54 -17.21 13.73
CA ASP A 231 -16.21 -17.79 13.88
C ASP A 231 -15.73 -17.85 15.34
N ILE A 232 -16.13 -16.92 16.20
CA ILE A 232 -15.76 -16.97 17.63
C ILE A 232 -16.22 -18.27 18.30
N THR A 233 -17.39 -18.80 17.94
CA THR A 233 -17.91 -20.06 18.48
C THR A 233 -17.13 -21.24 17.90
N LEU A 234 -16.74 -21.17 16.61
CA LEU A 234 -15.95 -22.21 15.95
C LEU A 234 -14.52 -22.26 16.51
N PHE A 235 -13.86 -21.12 16.68
CA PHE A 235 -12.54 -21.04 17.30
C PHE A 235 -12.56 -21.55 18.74
N HIS A 236 -13.57 -21.18 19.53
CA HIS A 236 -13.72 -21.71 20.87
C HIS A 236 -13.91 -23.24 20.87
N ALA A 237 -14.68 -23.78 19.93
CA ALA A 237 -14.86 -25.23 19.80
C ALA A 237 -13.55 -25.95 19.43
N MET A 238 -12.76 -25.40 18.49
CA MET A 238 -11.47 -25.96 18.09
C MET A 238 -10.44 -25.91 19.22
N ASP A 239 -10.36 -24.79 19.95
CA ASP A 239 -9.52 -24.65 21.15
C ASP A 239 -9.95 -25.63 22.25
N THR A 240 -11.26 -25.84 22.43
CA THR A 240 -11.79 -26.83 23.38
C THR A 240 -11.37 -28.25 23.02
N LEU A 241 -11.43 -28.64 21.74
CA LEU A 241 -10.94 -29.95 21.29
C LEU A 241 -9.46 -30.14 21.64
N TYR A 242 -8.62 -29.15 21.32
CA TYR A 242 -7.18 -29.23 21.58
C TYR A 242 -6.86 -29.30 23.08
N ARG A 243 -7.45 -28.41 23.90
CA ARG A 243 -7.24 -28.39 25.36
C ARG A 243 -7.66 -29.68 26.05
N HIS A 244 -8.64 -30.39 25.50
CA HIS A 244 -9.10 -31.68 25.99
C HIS A 244 -8.44 -32.87 25.27
N SER A 245 -7.26 -32.65 24.68
CA SER A 245 -6.46 -33.71 24.03
C SER A 245 -7.25 -34.49 22.99
N TYR A 246 -8.16 -33.82 22.29
CA TYR A 246 -9.03 -34.40 21.26
C TYR A 246 -10.02 -35.46 21.76
N ASP A 247 -10.25 -35.59 23.07
CA ASP A 247 -11.33 -36.42 23.59
C ASP A 247 -12.68 -35.70 23.43
N LEU A 248 -13.49 -36.18 22.49
CA LEU A 248 -14.83 -35.66 22.22
C LEU A 248 -15.73 -35.69 23.45
N SER A 249 -15.63 -36.71 24.30
CA SER A 249 -16.52 -36.85 25.45
C SER A 249 -16.23 -35.78 26.50
N SER A 250 -14.95 -35.61 26.85
CA SER A 250 -14.50 -34.53 27.71
C SER A 250 -14.81 -33.16 27.11
N ALA A 251 -14.55 -32.95 25.82
CA ALA A 251 -14.78 -31.66 25.16
C ALA A 251 -16.27 -31.25 25.17
N ILE A 252 -17.19 -32.20 24.91
CA ILE A 252 -18.64 -31.95 24.97
C ILE A 252 -19.07 -31.56 26.39
N SER A 253 -18.51 -32.21 27.42
CA SER A 253 -18.85 -31.89 28.81
C SER A 253 -18.50 -30.45 29.20
N VAL A 254 -17.50 -29.85 28.55
CA VAL A 254 -17.10 -28.45 28.76
C VAL A 254 -17.95 -27.46 28.00
N LEU A 255 -18.59 -27.87 26.89
CA LEU A 255 -19.58 -27.03 26.21
C LEU A 255 -20.87 -26.85 27.04
N VAL A 256 -21.17 -27.81 27.93
CA VAL A 256 -22.35 -27.79 28.79
C VAL A 256 -21.98 -28.10 30.25
N PRO A 257 -21.29 -27.18 30.96
CA PRO A 257 -20.97 -27.35 32.37
C PRO A 257 -22.24 -27.34 33.24
N LEU A 258 -22.09 -27.72 34.51
CA LEU A 258 -23.20 -27.80 35.49
C LEU A 258 -24.01 -26.49 35.65
N GLY A 259 -23.43 -25.34 35.27
CA GLY A 259 -24.07 -24.03 35.32
C GLY A 259 -24.90 -23.65 34.08
N GLY A 260 -24.91 -24.47 33.03
CA GLY A 260 -25.59 -24.19 31.77
C GLY A 260 -24.64 -24.18 30.56
N PRO A 261 -25.17 -24.11 29.33
CA PRO A 261 -24.37 -24.14 28.10
C PRO A 261 -23.48 -22.90 27.95
N VAL A 262 -22.31 -23.06 27.34
CA VAL A 262 -21.36 -21.98 27.07
C VAL A 262 -21.91 -21.03 25.99
N LEU A 263 -21.74 -19.72 26.22
CA LEU A 263 -22.14 -18.66 25.30
C LEU A 263 -20.91 -17.84 24.86
N CYS A 264 -20.54 -17.92 23.59
CA CYS A 264 -19.48 -17.11 22.98
C CYS A 264 -20.12 -15.99 22.13
N ARG A 265 -19.86 -14.73 22.46
CA ARG A 265 -20.30 -13.55 21.68
C ARG A 265 -19.09 -12.74 21.28
N ASP A 266 -19.03 -12.32 20.03
CA ASP A 266 -18.06 -11.32 19.59
C ASP A 266 -18.63 -9.92 19.81
N GLU A 267 -17.79 -8.91 19.60
CA GLU A 267 -18.19 -7.51 19.84
C GLU A 267 -19.42 -7.11 19.02
N MET A 268 -19.62 -7.67 17.83
CA MET A 268 -20.78 -7.41 16.98
C MET A 268 -22.11 -7.82 17.64
N GLU A 269 -22.12 -8.97 18.34
CA GLU A 269 -23.31 -9.45 19.05
C GLU A 269 -23.41 -8.90 20.48
N GLU A 270 -22.28 -8.64 21.13
CA GLU A 270 -22.24 -8.22 22.54
C GLU A 270 -22.70 -6.77 22.74
N TRP A 271 -22.55 -5.91 21.74
CA TRP A 271 -22.92 -4.50 21.86
C TRP A 271 -24.43 -4.30 21.94
N SER A 272 -24.84 -3.40 22.83
CA SER A 272 -26.23 -2.99 22.95
C SER A 272 -26.69 -2.18 21.74
N ALA A 273 -28.00 -2.15 21.49
CA ALA A 273 -28.58 -1.34 20.41
C ALA A 273 -28.23 0.16 20.54
N SER A 274 -28.10 0.67 21.77
CA SER A 274 -27.65 2.04 22.05
C SER A 274 -26.19 2.27 21.68
N GLU A 275 -25.30 1.34 22.01
CA GLU A 275 -23.88 1.45 21.64
C GLU A 275 -23.67 1.38 20.13
N ALA A 276 -24.40 0.46 19.46
CA ALA A 276 -24.40 0.38 18.00
C ALA A 276 -24.86 1.69 17.34
N SER A 277 -25.88 2.34 17.91
CA SER A 277 -26.38 3.63 17.41
C SER A 277 -25.37 4.76 17.64
N LEU A 278 -24.77 4.85 18.83
CA LEU A 278 -23.71 5.81 19.14
C LEU A 278 -22.51 5.66 18.21
N PHE A 279 -22.14 4.42 17.87
CA PHE A 279 -21.06 4.15 16.93
C PHE A 279 -21.34 4.66 15.53
N GLU A 280 -22.55 4.44 15.02
CA GLU A 280 -22.95 4.94 13.70
C GLU A 280 -22.91 6.47 13.64
N GLU A 281 -23.42 7.15 14.68
CA GLU A 281 -23.35 8.61 14.80
C GLU A 281 -21.90 9.11 14.86
N ALA A 282 -21.05 8.44 15.63
CA ALA A 282 -19.64 8.78 15.77
C ALA A 282 -18.87 8.60 14.45
N LEU A 283 -19.15 7.51 13.72
CA LEU A 283 -18.53 7.20 12.44
C LEU A 283 -18.95 8.20 11.35
N GLU A 284 -20.19 8.68 11.38
CA GLU A 284 -20.65 9.74 10.48
C GLU A 284 -20.00 11.09 10.79
N LYS A 285 -19.76 11.40 12.08
CA LYS A 285 -19.17 12.67 12.52
C LYS A 285 -17.65 12.73 12.34
N TYR A 286 -16.93 11.69 12.74
CA TYR A 286 -15.47 11.65 12.81
C TYR A 286 -14.82 10.75 11.75
N GLY A 287 -15.61 10.07 10.91
CA GLY A 287 -15.08 9.15 9.92
C GLY A 287 -14.46 7.93 10.59
N LYS A 288 -13.19 7.63 10.29
CA LYS A 288 -12.47 6.45 10.81
C LYS A 288 -11.46 6.81 11.90
N ASP A 289 -11.61 7.97 12.55
CA ASP A 289 -10.80 8.29 13.71
C ASP A 289 -11.35 7.59 14.96
N PHE A 290 -10.88 6.37 15.20
CA PHE A 290 -11.35 5.56 16.31
C PHE A 290 -10.92 6.10 17.69
N ASN A 291 -9.90 6.96 17.76
CA ASN A 291 -9.51 7.58 19.03
C ASN A 291 -10.56 8.60 19.47
N ASP A 292 -11.01 9.45 18.54
CA ASP A 292 -12.03 10.47 18.82
C ASP A 292 -13.41 9.84 19.03
N ILE A 293 -13.75 8.81 18.24
CA ILE A 293 -14.97 8.00 18.46
C ILE A 293 -14.99 7.43 19.89
N ARG A 294 -13.86 6.88 20.36
CA ARG A 294 -13.76 6.34 21.72
C ARG A 294 -13.90 7.44 22.77
N GLN A 295 -13.19 8.56 22.61
CA GLN A 295 -13.19 9.62 23.63
C GLN A 295 -14.56 10.26 23.82
N ASP A 296 -15.27 10.55 22.72
CA ASP A 296 -16.49 11.36 22.77
C ASP A 296 -17.77 10.55 22.83
N PHE A 297 -17.81 9.36 22.21
CA PHE A 297 -19.04 8.56 22.09
C PHE A 297 -19.02 7.26 22.91
N LEU A 298 -17.87 6.59 23.00
CA LEU A 298 -17.75 5.27 23.64
C LEU A 298 -16.55 5.17 24.60
N PRO A 299 -16.46 6.01 25.65
CA PRO A 299 -15.28 6.07 26.51
C PRO A 299 -15.09 4.83 27.40
N TRP A 300 -16.14 4.03 27.60
CA TRP A 300 -16.10 2.78 28.35
C TRP A 300 -15.66 1.57 27.52
N LYS A 301 -15.57 1.69 26.19
CA LYS A 301 -15.07 0.62 25.31
C LYS A 301 -13.57 0.78 25.08
N SER A 302 -12.88 -0.35 24.89
CA SER A 302 -11.46 -0.32 24.53
C SER A 302 -11.32 0.05 23.06
N LEU A 303 -10.16 0.63 22.68
CA LEU A 303 -9.91 0.96 21.28
C LEU A 303 -9.91 -0.31 20.40
N THR A 304 -9.37 -1.40 20.92
CA THR A 304 -9.30 -2.68 20.22
C THR A 304 -10.70 -3.26 19.97
N SER A 305 -11.62 -3.19 20.95
CA SER A 305 -12.98 -3.69 20.75
C SER A 305 -13.79 -2.85 19.76
N ILE A 306 -13.58 -1.52 19.74
CA ILE A 306 -14.19 -0.64 18.74
C ILE A 306 -13.71 -0.98 17.32
N ILE A 307 -12.41 -1.28 17.17
CA ILE A 307 -11.84 -1.68 15.87
C ILE A 307 -12.39 -3.05 15.43
N GLU A 308 -12.47 -4.02 16.34
CA GLU A 308 -13.06 -5.33 16.07
C GLU A 308 -14.53 -5.19 15.63
N TYR A 309 -15.32 -4.43 16.40
CA TYR A 309 -16.71 -4.12 16.07
C TYR A 309 -16.83 -3.45 14.70
N TYR A 310 -15.98 -2.47 14.37
CA TYR A 310 -15.99 -1.78 13.07
C TYR A 310 -15.88 -2.76 11.90
N TYR A 311 -14.91 -3.67 11.93
CA TYR A 311 -14.69 -4.60 10.84
C TYR A 311 -15.83 -5.63 10.70
N MET A 312 -16.41 -6.07 11.80
CA MET A 312 -17.61 -6.92 11.78
C MET A 312 -18.85 -6.15 11.29
N TRP A 313 -19.03 -4.91 11.72
CA TRP A 313 -20.16 -4.07 11.32
C TRP A 313 -20.12 -3.73 9.82
N LYS A 314 -18.94 -3.61 9.22
CA LYS A 314 -18.77 -3.39 7.76
C LYS A 314 -19.35 -4.50 6.89
N THR A 315 -19.60 -5.70 7.42
CA THR A 315 -20.22 -6.79 6.65
C THR A 315 -21.74 -6.81 6.80
N THR A 316 -22.33 -5.88 7.56
CA THR A 316 -23.79 -5.82 7.72
C THR A 316 -24.48 -5.33 6.45
N ASP A 317 -25.65 -5.90 6.16
CA ASP A 317 -26.48 -5.48 5.02
C ASP A 317 -26.76 -3.97 5.04
N ARG A 318 -26.96 -3.40 6.23
CA ARG A 318 -27.21 -1.98 6.43
C ARG A 318 -26.04 -1.12 5.93
N TYR A 319 -24.81 -1.48 6.28
CA TYR A 319 -23.63 -0.77 5.79
C TYR A 319 -23.46 -0.92 4.27
N VAL A 320 -23.62 -2.14 3.75
CA VAL A 320 -23.49 -2.42 2.32
C VAL A 320 -24.51 -1.61 1.51
N GLN A 321 -25.76 -1.53 1.96
CA GLN A 321 -26.80 -0.70 1.33
C GLN A 321 -26.48 0.80 1.40
N GLN A 322 -25.93 1.29 2.52
CA GLN A 322 -25.48 2.68 2.64
C GLN A 322 -24.33 3.01 1.69
N GLN A 323 -23.39 2.08 1.47
CA GLN A 323 -22.29 2.29 0.53
C GLN A 323 -22.77 2.23 -0.91
N GLN A 324 -23.68 1.31 -1.25
CA GLN A 324 -24.28 1.25 -2.59
C GLN A 324 -25.04 2.53 -2.94
N THR A 325 -25.82 3.08 -2.01
CA THR A 325 -26.56 4.34 -2.21
C THR A 325 -25.64 5.56 -2.32
N LYS A 326 -24.58 5.64 -1.49
CA LYS A 326 -23.53 6.68 -1.59
C LYS A 326 -22.71 6.59 -2.88
N SER A 327 -22.62 5.40 -3.50
CA SER A 327 -21.90 5.17 -4.76
C SER A 327 -22.74 5.45 -6.02
N GLN A 328 -24.03 5.79 -5.88
CA GLN A 328 -24.91 6.03 -7.04
C GLN A 328 -24.74 7.38 -7.77
N PRO A 329 -24.09 8.44 -7.26
CA PRO A 329 -23.77 9.61 -8.06
C PRO A 329 -22.30 9.58 -8.52
N ASN A 330 -21.85 8.52 -9.22
CA ASN A 330 -20.71 8.62 -10.17
C ASN A 330 -20.35 7.34 -10.95
N ILE A 331 -21.11 6.25 -10.83
CA ILE A 331 -20.81 5.01 -11.55
C ILE A 331 -21.02 5.13 -13.08
N HIS A 332 -21.72 6.14 -13.60
CA HIS A 332 -21.81 6.35 -15.06
C HIS A 332 -20.64 7.12 -15.69
N GLN A 333 -19.82 7.84 -14.92
CA GLN A 333 -18.64 8.52 -15.45
C GLN A 333 -17.33 7.78 -15.18
N GLN A 334 -17.23 7.02 -14.09
CA GLN A 334 -15.97 6.37 -13.70
C GLN A 334 -15.72 5.02 -14.42
N TRP A 335 -16.78 4.30 -14.82
CA TRP A 335 -16.64 3.06 -15.58
C TRP A 335 -16.24 3.29 -17.05
N GLN A 336 -16.51 4.47 -17.62
CA GLN A 336 -16.04 4.83 -18.95
C GLN A 336 -14.54 5.16 -18.98
N THR A 337 -13.96 5.59 -17.86
CA THR A 337 -12.52 5.88 -17.75
C THR A 337 -11.70 4.61 -17.58
N TRP A 338 -12.17 3.67 -16.76
CA TRP A 338 -11.45 2.41 -16.50
C TRP A 338 -11.57 1.37 -17.63
N CYS A 339 -12.68 1.33 -18.37
CA CYS A 339 -12.81 0.42 -19.53
C CYS A 339 -12.00 0.86 -20.76
N CYS A 340 -11.63 2.15 -20.88
CA CYS A 340 -10.79 2.63 -21.99
C CYS A 340 -9.31 2.24 -21.82
N GLU A 341 -8.80 2.10 -20.60
CA GLU A 341 -7.39 1.77 -20.34
C GLU A 341 -7.06 0.27 -20.46
N TRP A 342 -8.07 -0.61 -20.47
CA TRP A 342 -7.87 -2.07 -20.55
C TRP A 342 -8.19 -2.69 -21.92
N SER A 343 -8.58 -1.90 -22.93
CA SER A 343 -8.91 -2.40 -24.29
C SER A 343 -7.81 -2.19 -25.35
N CYS A 344 -6.56 -1.96 -24.95
CA CYS A 344 -5.41 -1.97 -25.86
C CYS A 344 -4.36 -2.97 -25.37
N GLY A 345 -4.62 -4.26 -25.59
CA GLY A 345 -3.68 -5.34 -25.28
C GLY A 345 -4.22 -6.70 -25.69
N ASP A 346 -4.10 -6.99 -26.98
CA ASP A 346 -4.07 -8.29 -27.68
C ASP A 346 -4.97 -9.48 -27.26
N HIS A 347 -5.64 -9.99 -28.29
CA HIS A 347 -6.48 -11.19 -28.37
C HIS A 347 -5.99 -12.43 -27.61
N ILE A 348 -6.79 -12.93 -26.66
CA ILE A 348 -6.90 -14.35 -26.31
C ILE A 348 -8.40 -14.67 -26.13
N PRO A 349 -8.97 -15.72 -26.77
CA PRO A 349 -10.40 -15.99 -26.71
C PRO A 349 -10.78 -16.63 -25.36
N ALA A 350 -11.59 -15.92 -24.57
CA ALA A 350 -12.18 -16.45 -23.34
C ALA A 350 -13.43 -17.29 -23.67
N THR A 351 -13.39 -18.57 -23.32
CA THR A 351 -14.59 -19.41 -23.22
C THR A 351 -15.39 -19.02 -21.98
N GLU A 352 -16.62 -18.56 -22.18
CA GLU A 352 -17.62 -18.33 -21.14
C GLU A 352 -17.98 -19.63 -20.43
N SER A 353 -17.50 -19.82 -19.20
CA SER A 353 -18.24 -20.57 -18.18
C SER A 353 -17.61 -20.39 -16.81
N SER A 354 -18.44 -20.02 -15.84
CA SER A 354 -18.20 -20.13 -14.40
C SER A 354 -17.61 -18.90 -13.67
N LEU A 355 -18.38 -17.82 -13.64
CA LEU A 355 -18.41 -16.91 -12.48
C LEU A 355 -19.88 -16.73 -12.05
N ARG A 356 -20.34 -17.67 -11.23
CA ARG A 356 -21.54 -17.55 -10.39
C ARG A 356 -21.18 -18.13 -9.01
N ALA A 357 -21.59 -17.41 -7.97
CA ALA A 357 -21.28 -17.60 -6.55
C ALA A 357 -19.88 -17.08 -6.16
N SER A 358 -19.73 -16.12 -5.25
CA SER A 358 -20.49 -15.95 -4.01
C SER A 358 -20.77 -14.47 -3.70
N LEU A 359 -22.04 -14.17 -3.49
CA LEU A 359 -22.52 -13.16 -2.56
C LEU A 359 -22.58 -13.78 -1.17
#